data_AF-A0A9D9WGM6-F1
#
_entry.id   AF-A0A9D9WGM6-F1
#
_cell.length_a   1.000
_cell.length_b   1.000
_cell.length_c   1.000
_cell.angle_alpha   90.00
_cell.angle_beta   90.00
_cell.angle_gamma   90.00
#
_symmetry.space_group_name_H-M   'P 1'
#
loop_
_entity.id
_entity.type
_entity.pdbx_description
1 polymer ?
#
loop_
_entity_poly.entity_id
_entity_poly.type
_entity_poly.pdbx_seq_one_letter_code
_entity_poly.pdbx_strand_id
1 'polypeptide(L)'
;MKRLLLTTLICGSTMMASAGELLPDVAPSEEIQHIVVNVPQQRLFFYENNQIIKVYPIVVGKNATRTPMGSYKIGATHRNPTWHVPQSIQREMRAKGQTPVQTIAPGPKNPLGPVFIRFGDPKLGLGIHGTNAPSVIPGVRSHGCVRMKSPEALEVAAKVQRGAEVSVIYQMASLNQDGDGRLWLAAYKDPYLQKNLDKPKLLATIEAWSKETGKPVDNALVTKVLANQSGLDNCISCLKTPGKNSIKGDLLPLNWTNGQLERPVIEPAAPAVVETPAAATEQDSHSSGQGVEALP
;
A
#
# COMPACT_ATOMS: atom_id res chain seq x y z
N MET A 1 6.47 59.29 -7.48
CA MET A 1 7.07 57.93 -7.38
C MET A 1 5.98 56.94 -6.99
N LYS A 2 5.34 56.27 -7.96
CA LYS A 2 4.30 55.25 -7.70
C LYS A 2 4.99 53.89 -7.55
N ARG A 3 4.93 53.30 -6.35
CA ARG A 3 5.40 51.93 -6.10
C ARG A 3 4.35 50.95 -6.61
N LEU A 4 4.70 50.19 -7.64
CA LEU A 4 3.89 49.10 -8.18
C LEU A 4 4.16 47.86 -7.31
N LEU A 5 3.19 47.44 -6.49
CA LEU A 5 3.24 46.15 -5.81
C LEU A 5 2.96 45.05 -6.85
N LEU A 6 3.97 44.23 -7.11
CA LEU A 6 3.84 43.02 -7.90
C LEU A 6 3.34 41.90 -6.98
N THR A 7 2.03 41.68 -6.95
CA THR A 7 1.44 40.52 -6.27
C THR A 7 1.76 39.27 -7.09
N THR A 8 2.75 38.50 -6.64
CA THR A 8 3.07 37.19 -7.17
C THR A 8 1.89 36.26 -6.87
N LEU A 9 1.09 35.98 -7.90
CA LEU A 9 0.05 34.96 -7.83
C LEU A 9 0.76 33.59 -7.75
N ILE A 10 0.88 33.05 -6.54
CA ILE A 10 1.32 31.66 -6.34
C ILE A 10 0.18 30.78 -6.85
N CYS A 11 0.29 30.37 -8.11
CA CYS A 11 -0.55 29.33 -8.69
C CYS A 11 -0.14 28.01 -8.01
N GLY A 12 -0.77 27.70 -6.89
CA GLY A 12 -0.71 26.38 -6.28
C GLY A 12 -1.20 25.37 -7.29
N SER A 13 -0.29 24.66 -7.92
CA SER A 13 -0.61 23.54 -8.78
C SER A 13 -1.15 22.43 -7.88
N THR A 14 -2.46 22.40 -7.68
CA THR A 14 -3.16 21.20 -7.22
C THR A 14 -2.82 20.11 -8.22
N MET A 15 -1.87 19.26 -7.84
CA MET A 15 -1.52 18.04 -8.57
C MET A 15 -2.80 17.24 -8.64
N MET A 16 -3.43 17.22 -9.82
CA MET A 16 -4.59 16.37 -10.03
C MET A 16 -4.17 14.93 -9.77
N ALA A 17 -4.89 14.30 -8.85
CA ALA A 17 -4.84 12.86 -8.65
C ALA A 17 -4.92 12.17 -10.01
N SER A 18 -4.18 11.07 -10.15
CA SER A 18 -4.24 10.19 -11.33
C SER A 18 -5.70 9.90 -11.70
N ALA A 19 -6.21 10.61 -12.71
CA ALA A 19 -7.57 10.45 -13.17
C ALA A 19 -7.72 9.03 -13.73
N GLY A 20 -8.50 8.19 -13.06
CA GLY A 20 -9.01 6.96 -13.68
C GLY A 20 -8.62 5.63 -13.05
N GLU A 21 -8.26 5.54 -11.76
CA GLU A 21 -8.08 4.24 -11.10
C GLU A 21 -8.83 4.18 -9.77
N LEU A 22 -9.66 3.14 -9.59
CA LEU A 22 -10.45 2.97 -8.38
C LEU A 22 -9.59 2.86 -7.13
N LEU A 23 -9.99 3.55 -6.08
CA LEU A 23 -9.32 3.57 -4.79
C LEU A 23 -9.71 2.33 -3.97
N PRO A 24 -8.80 1.83 -3.11
CA PRO A 24 -9.13 0.77 -2.17
C PRO A 24 -10.05 1.32 -1.08
N ASP A 25 -10.76 0.40 -0.43
CA ASP A 25 -11.56 0.62 0.77
C ASP A 25 -10.61 0.77 1.98
N VAL A 26 -9.91 1.89 2.08
CA VAL A 26 -8.99 2.20 3.16
C VAL A 26 -9.20 3.65 3.58
N ALA A 27 -9.39 3.86 4.88
CA ALA A 27 -9.32 5.18 5.47
C ALA A 27 -7.86 5.63 5.50
N PRO A 28 -7.51 6.79 4.92
CA PRO A 28 -6.19 7.35 5.10
C PRO A 28 -5.87 7.51 6.60
N SER A 29 -4.64 7.22 6.99
CA SER A 29 -4.15 7.41 8.38
C SER A 29 -4.31 8.85 8.85
N GLU A 30 -4.44 9.08 10.17
CA GLU A 30 -4.35 10.43 10.77
C GLU A 30 -2.99 11.10 10.56
N GLU A 31 -1.98 10.30 10.21
CA GLU A 31 -0.65 10.80 9.85
C GLU A 31 -0.70 11.64 8.57
N ILE A 32 0.16 12.66 8.50
CA ILE A 32 0.25 13.57 7.35
C ILE A 32 0.43 12.80 6.03
N GLN A 33 1.13 11.66 6.05
CA GLN A 33 1.42 10.85 4.87
C GLN A 33 1.16 9.37 5.09
N HIS A 34 0.50 8.74 4.11
CA HIS A 34 0.15 7.32 4.14
C HIS A 34 0.33 6.69 2.76
N ILE A 35 1.05 5.57 2.73
CA ILE A 35 1.22 4.74 1.53
C ILE A 35 0.38 3.48 1.70
N VAL A 36 -0.54 3.24 0.77
CA VAL A 36 -1.31 1.99 0.72
C VAL A 36 -0.84 1.18 -0.48
N VAL A 37 -0.43 -0.07 -0.24
CA VAL A 37 -0.05 -1.03 -1.27
C VAL A 37 -1.16 -2.08 -1.36
N ASN A 38 -1.93 -2.07 -2.45
CA ASN A 38 -2.92 -3.10 -2.71
C ASN A 38 -2.36 -4.18 -3.67
N VAL A 39 -2.14 -5.38 -3.13
CA VAL A 39 -1.43 -6.45 -3.85
C VAL A 39 -2.20 -6.97 -5.08
N PRO A 40 -3.48 -7.40 -4.98
CA PRO A 40 -4.23 -7.85 -6.15
C PRO A 40 -4.34 -6.79 -7.26
N GLN A 41 -4.49 -5.53 -6.87
CA GLN A 41 -4.60 -4.39 -7.78
C GLN A 41 -3.24 -3.97 -8.37
N GLN A 42 -2.13 -4.37 -7.76
CA GLN A 42 -0.77 -4.00 -8.17
C GLN A 42 -0.59 -2.48 -8.23
N ARG A 43 -1.10 -1.80 -7.21
CA ARG A 43 -1.03 -0.35 -7.05
C ARG A 43 -0.50 0.08 -5.70
N LEU A 44 0.25 1.17 -5.73
CA LEU A 44 0.63 1.96 -4.58
C LEU A 44 -0.14 3.29 -4.64
N PHE A 45 -0.89 3.58 -3.59
CA PHE A 45 -1.62 4.82 -3.38
C PHE A 45 -0.84 5.66 -2.38
N PHE A 46 -0.47 6.88 -2.75
CA PHE A 46 0.21 7.80 -1.86
C PHE A 46 -0.73 8.93 -1.47
N TYR A 47 -1.16 8.92 -0.21
CA TYR A 47 -1.96 9.95 0.42
C TYR A 47 -1.09 10.96 1.17
N GLU A 48 -1.50 12.23 1.12
CA GLU A 48 -0.98 13.30 1.95
C GLU A 48 -2.16 14.17 2.41
N ASN A 49 -2.26 14.46 3.71
CA ASN A 49 -3.40 15.18 4.32
C ASN A 49 -4.76 14.58 3.91
N ASN A 50 -4.87 13.25 3.96
CA ASN A 50 -6.07 12.49 3.57
C ASN A 50 -6.51 12.64 2.11
N GLN A 51 -5.67 13.24 1.27
CA GLN A 51 -5.91 13.37 -0.16
C GLN A 51 -4.97 12.46 -0.94
N ILE A 52 -5.52 11.77 -1.94
CA ILE A 52 -4.71 10.97 -2.84
C ILE A 52 -3.83 11.91 -3.70
N ILE A 53 -2.51 11.83 -3.52
CA ILE A 53 -1.56 12.60 -4.31
C ILE A 53 -1.31 11.92 -5.65
N LYS A 54 -1.03 10.61 -5.62
CA LYS A 54 -0.73 9.85 -6.84
C LYS A 54 -0.91 8.36 -6.62
N VAL A 55 -1.29 7.68 -7.70
CA VAL A 55 -1.39 6.22 -7.78
C VAL A 55 -0.29 5.73 -8.72
N TYR A 56 0.43 4.68 -8.32
CA TYR A 56 1.56 4.15 -9.08
C TYR A 56 1.37 2.65 -9.38
N PRO A 57 1.64 2.21 -10.62
CA PRO A 57 1.75 0.79 -10.93
C PRO A 57 2.99 0.20 -10.27
N ILE A 58 2.83 -0.95 -9.62
CA ILE A 58 3.92 -1.59 -8.89
C ILE A 58 4.07 -3.06 -9.24
N VAL A 59 5.23 -3.60 -8.89
CA VAL A 59 5.46 -5.05 -8.80
C VAL A 59 5.57 -5.46 -7.35
N VAL A 60 4.77 -6.47 -6.98
CA VAL A 60 4.72 -7.07 -5.65
C VAL A 60 5.25 -8.50 -5.68
N GLY A 61 5.38 -9.11 -4.51
CA GLY A 61 5.94 -10.44 -4.34
C GLY A 61 5.12 -11.51 -5.06
N LYS A 62 5.75 -12.55 -5.63
CA LYS A 62 5.06 -13.75 -6.14
C LYS A 62 4.50 -14.60 -5.00
N ASN A 63 3.59 -15.54 -5.29
CA ASN A 63 2.95 -16.38 -4.27
C ASN A 63 3.94 -17.11 -3.34
N ALA A 64 5.09 -17.55 -3.86
CA ALA A 64 6.13 -18.21 -3.06
C ALA A 64 6.95 -17.25 -2.18
N THR A 65 6.91 -15.95 -2.46
CA THR A 65 7.67 -14.89 -1.78
C THR A 65 6.81 -13.64 -1.69
N ARG A 66 5.68 -13.78 -1.01
CA ARG A 66 4.61 -12.78 -0.93
C ARG A 66 5.16 -11.47 -0.35
N THR A 67 4.61 -10.35 -0.80
CA THR A 67 4.74 -9.10 -0.04
C THR A 67 3.95 -9.30 1.25
N PRO A 68 4.57 -9.18 2.45
CA PRO A 68 3.86 -9.42 3.70
C PRO A 68 2.76 -8.38 3.93
N MET A 69 1.57 -8.84 4.34
CA MET A 69 0.46 -7.95 4.71
C MET A 69 0.72 -7.34 6.08
N GLY A 70 0.24 -6.12 6.30
CA GLY A 70 0.30 -5.47 7.60
C GLY A 70 0.53 -3.97 7.52
N SER A 71 0.63 -3.36 8.69
CA SER A 71 0.96 -1.95 8.86
C SER A 71 2.43 -1.79 9.24
N TYR A 72 3.09 -0.84 8.59
CA TYR A 72 4.50 -0.53 8.74
C TYR A 72 4.70 0.98 8.78
N LYS A 73 5.94 1.39 9.05
CA LYS A 73 6.36 2.78 8.98
C LYS A 73 7.55 2.92 8.02
N ILE A 74 7.62 4.04 7.32
CA ILE A 74 8.75 4.39 6.45
C ILE A 74 10.01 4.57 7.29
N GLY A 75 11.08 3.92 6.83
CA GLY A 75 12.37 3.87 7.47
C GLY A 75 13.39 4.81 6.85
N ALA A 76 14.57 4.27 6.53
CA ALA A 76 15.63 5.02 5.87
C ALA A 76 15.47 4.95 4.35
N THR A 77 15.80 6.07 3.69
CA THR A 77 15.89 6.17 2.24
C THR A 77 17.35 6.14 1.82
N HIS A 78 17.71 5.18 0.97
CA HIS A 78 19.05 4.99 0.44
C HIS A 78 19.07 5.35 -1.04
N ARG A 79 19.81 6.40 -1.42
CA ARG A 79 20.04 6.78 -2.82
C ARG A 79 21.21 5.99 -3.38
N ASN A 80 21.08 5.55 -4.63
CA ASN A 80 22.07 4.71 -5.33
C ASN A 80 22.61 3.57 -4.46
N PRO A 81 21.73 2.67 -3.96
CA PRO A 81 22.13 1.67 -2.98
C PRO A 81 22.99 0.56 -3.62
N THR A 82 23.96 0.03 -2.87
CA THR A 82 24.50 -1.30 -3.13
C THR A 82 23.41 -2.32 -2.78
N TRP A 83 23.13 -3.25 -3.68
CA TRP A 83 22.18 -4.33 -3.41
C TRP A 83 22.90 -5.53 -2.80
N HIS A 84 22.58 -5.84 -1.55
CA HIS A 84 22.98 -7.09 -0.91
C HIS A 84 21.94 -8.16 -1.25
N VAL A 85 22.34 -9.16 -2.06
CA VAL A 85 21.43 -10.15 -2.63
C VAL A 85 20.90 -11.06 -1.51
N PRO A 86 19.58 -11.15 -1.28
CA PRO A 86 19.01 -11.99 -0.24
C PRO A 86 19.36 -13.48 -0.42
N GLN A 87 19.53 -14.19 0.70
CA GLN A 87 19.86 -15.62 0.70
C GLN A 87 18.86 -16.47 -0.09
N SER A 88 17.58 -16.08 -0.13
CA SER A 88 16.56 -16.76 -0.95
C SER A 88 16.90 -16.72 -2.44
N ILE A 89 17.31 -15.57 -2.96
CA ILE A 89 17.72 -15.40 -4.36
C ILE A 89 19.03 -16.15 -4.62
N GLN A 90 19.98 -16.09 -3.68
CA GLN A 90 21.21 -16.86 -3.80
C GLN A 90 20.94 -18.38 -3.88
N ARG A 91 19.98 -18.90 -3.10
CA ARG A 91 19.54 -20.31 -3.20
C ARG A 91 18.92 -20.61 -4.56
N GLU A 92 18.08 -19.71 -5.09
CA GLU A 92 17.53 -19.87 -6.45
C GLU A 92 18.63 -19.88 -7.53
N MET A 93 19.69 -19.09 -7.37
CA MET A 93 20.86 -19.11 -8.27
C MET A 93 21.58 -20.47 -8.22
N ARG A 94 21.88 -20.98 -7.02
CA ARG A 94 22.51 -22.30 -6.83
C ARG A 94 21.68 -23.42 -7.46
N ALA A 95 20.36 -23.40 -7.24
CA ALA A 95 19.45 -24.39 -7.80
C ALA A 95 19.41 -24.39 -9.34
N LYS A 96 19.80 -23.28 -9.98
CA LYS A 96 19.94 -23.14 -11.43
C LYS A 96 21.37 -23.40 -11.93
N GLY A 97 22.27 -23.89 -11.08
CA GLY A 97 23.68 -24.10 -11.43
C GLY A 97 24.49 -22.81 -11.60
N GLN A 98 23.99 -21.67 -11.07
CA GLN A 98 24.68 -20.38 -11.16
C GLN A 98 25.47 -20.09 -9.88
N THR A 99 26.63 -19.44 -10.03
CA THR A 99 27.39 -18.92 -8.89
C THR A 99 26.65 -17.73 -8.24
N PRO A 100 26.31 -17.78 -6.94
CA PRO A 100 25.55 -16.73 -6.29
C PRO A 100 26.34 -15.43 -6.18
N VAL A 101 25.75 -14.35 -6.69
CA VAL A 101 26.25 -13.00 -6.47
C VAL A 101 25.83 -12.56 -5.06
N GLN A 102 26.77 -12.05 -4.28
CA GLN A 102 26.51 -11.55 -2.92
C GLN A 102 26.07 -10.09 -2.94
N THR A 103 26.70 -9.28 -3.78
CA THR A 103 26.48 -7.84 -3.84
C THR A 103 26.47 -7.36 -5.29
N ILE A 104 25.63 -6.37 -5.57
CA ILE A 104 25.61 -5.64 -6.84
C ILE A 104 25.82 -4.17 -6.51
N ALA A 105 26.87 -3.58 -7.08
CA ALA A 105 27.20 -2.17 -6.90
C ALA A 105 26.09 -1.25 -7.46
N PRO A 106 26.03 0.02 -7.04
CA PRO A 106 25.14 1.00 -7.63
C PRO A 106 25.36 1.14 -9.13
N GLY A 107 24.30 1.38 -9.90
CA GLY A 107 24.39 1.66 -11.33
C GLY A 107 23.21 1.12 -12.15
N PRO A 108 23.22 1.29 -13.49
CA PRO A 108 22.08 0.96 -14.36
C PRO A 108 21.66 -0.51 -14.34
N LYS A 109 22.57 -1.42 -13.99
CA LYS A 109 22.31 -2.85 -13.89
C LYS A 109 21.79 -3.29 -12.51
N ASN A 110 21.76 -2.40 -11.53
CA ASN A 110 21.32 -2.73 -10.17
C ASN A 110 19.78 -2.93 -10.13
N PRO A 111 19.27 -4.09 -9.70
CA PRO A 111 17.83 -4.36 -9.64
C PRO A 111 17.03 -3.49 -8.68
N LEU A 112 17.68 -2.85 -7.70
CA LEU A 112 17.04 -1.86 -6.82
C LEU A 112 16.83 -0.50 -7.51
N GLY A 113 17.50 -0.25 -8.63
CA GLY A 113 17.47 1.05 -9.31
C GLY A 113 18.16 2.15 -8.47
N PRO A 114 17.76 3.43 -8.66
CA PRO A 114 18.46 4.57 -8.07
C PRO A 114 18.08 4.88 -6.62
N VAL A 115 17.09 4.18 -6.05
CA VAL A 115 16.62 4.43 -4.68
C VAL A 115 15.97 3.21 -4.06
N PHE A 116 16.19 3.05 -2.75
CA PHE A 116 15.51 2.09 -1.89
C PHE A 116 14.96 2.82 -0.65
N ILE A 117 13.66 2.75 -0.44
CA ILE A 117 12.94 3.33 0.69
C ILE A 117 12.52 2.16 1.58
N ARG A 118 13.16 1.99 2.72
CA ARG A 118 12.80 0.92 3.65
C ARG A 118 11.40 1.17 4.22
N PHE A 119 10.61 0.12 4.41
CA PHE A 119 9.46 0.14 5.31
C PHE A 119 9.49 -1.09 6.22
N GLY A 120 9.00 -0.93 7.45
CA GLY A 120 9.03 -1.99 8.46
C GLY A 120 10.41 -2.24 9.07
N ASP A 121 10.52 -3.31 9.88
CA ASP A 121 11.77 -3.66 10.58
C ASP A 121 12.92 -3.93 9.58
N PRO A 122 14.13 -3.36 9.78
CA PRO A 122 15.31 -3.63 8.95
C PRO A 122 15.59 -5.12 8.68
N LYS A 123 15.30 -6.00 9.63
CA LYS A 123 15.49 -7.46 9.50
C LYS A 123 14.62 -8.08 8.41
N LEU A 124 13.50 -7.46 8.05
CA LEU A 124 12.63 -7.93 6.97
C LEU A 124 13.23 -7.69 5.59
N GLY A 125 14.17 -6.73 5.45
CA GLY A 125 14.74 -6.35 4.16
C GLY A 125 13.71 -5.82 3.16
N LEU A 126 12.55 -5.34 3.63
CA LEU A 126 11.47 -4.83 2.80
C LEU A 126 11.69 -3.35 2.46
N GLY A 127 11.31 -2.99 1.24
CA GLY A 127 11.31 -1.61 0.81
C GLY A 127 10.58 -1.39 -0.50
N ILE A 128 10.33 -0.12 -0.76
CA ILE A 128 9.88 0.43 -2.03
C ILE A 128 11.13 0.85 -2.81
N HIS A 129 11.30 0.39 -4.04
CA HIS A 129 12.52 0.66 -4.80
C HIS A 129 12.27 0.82 -6.29
N GLY A 130 13.24 1.41 -7.00
CA GLY A 130 13.22 1.54 -8.46
C GLY A 130 13.50 0.21 -9.17
N THR A 131 13.86 0.26 -10.45
CA THR A 131 14.26 -0.97 -11.16
C THR A 131 15.09 -0.70 -12.39
N ASN A 132 15.89 -1.69 -12.78
CA ASN A 132 16.52 -1.79 -14.09
C ASN A 132 15.64 -2.48 -15.15
N ALA A 133 14.44 -2.98 -14.78
CA ALA A 133 13.53 -3.71 -15.66
C ALA A 133 12.12 -3.09 -15.67
N PRO A 134 11.93 -1.85 -16.16
CA PRO A 134 10.65 -1.13 -16.05
C PRO A 134 9.50 -1.77 -16.84
N SER A 135 9.79 -2.60 -17.85
CA SER A 135 8.78 -3.26 -18.71
C SER A 135 7.95 -4.31 -17.98
N VAL A 136 8.35 -4.76 -16.79
CA VAL A 136 7.63 -5.78 -16.01
C VAL A 136 6.63 -5.19 -15.02
N ILE A 137 6.43 -3.86 -15.06
CA ILE A 137 5.54 -3.11 -14.18
C ILE A 137 4.25 -2.75 -14.94
N PRO A 138 3.05 -3.01 -14.37
CA PRO A 138 2.78 -3.63 -13.07
C PRO A 138 2.92 -5.17 -13.10
N GLY A 139 2.95 -5.81 -11.93
CA GLY A 139 2.94 -7.29 -11.88
C GLY A 139 3.17 -7.94 -10.52
N VAL A 140 3.29 -9.27 -10.53
CA VAL A 140 3.47 -10.10 -9.32
C VAL A 140 4.68 -11.00 -9.53
N ARG A 141 5.87 -10.51 -9.18
CA ARG A 141 7.16 -11.11 -9.59
C ARG A 141 8.30 -10.94 -8.59
N SER A 142 8.18 -10.06 -7.59
CA SER A 142 9.30 -9.77 -6.68
C SER A 142 9.46 -10.86 -5.61
N HIS A 143 10.50 -10.69 -4.78
CA HIS A 143 10.75 -11.51 -3.59
C HIS A 143 10.25 -10.84 -2.30
N GLY A 144 9.17 -10.05 -2.40
CA GLY A 144 8.48 -9.43 -1.27
C GLY A 144 8.52 -7.90 -1.28
N CYS A 145 9.60 -7.29 -1.79
CA CYS A 145 9.70 -5.83 -1.94
C CYS A 145 8.69 -5.25 -2.94
N VAL A 146 8.42 -3.96 -2.83
CA VAL A 146 7.58 -3.20 -3.75
C VAL A 146 8.48 -2.53 -4.78
N ARG A 147 8.36 -2.92 -6.04
CA ARG A 147 9.18 -2.40 -7.14
C ARG A 147 8.38 -1.42 -8.01
N MET A 148 8.99 -0.28 -8.32
CA MET A 148 8.42 0.81 -9.10
C MET A 148 9.31 1.17 -10.29
N LYS A 149 8.77 1.94 -11.26
CA LYS A 149 9.63 2.56 -12.27
C LYS A 149 10.56 3.53 -11.55
N SER A 150 11.83 3.56 -11.96
CA SER A 150 12.85 4.36 -11.27
C SER A 150 12.51 5.86 -11.11
N PRO A 151 11.92 6.56 -12.11
CA PRO A 151 11.46 7.94 -11.92
C PRO A 151 10.38 8.06 -10.83
N GLU A 152 9.38 7.19 -10.84
CA GLU A 152 8.29 7.18 -9.86
C GLU A 152 8.79 6.85 -8.44
N ALA A 153 9.76 5.93 -8.32
CA ALA A 153 10.41 5.63 -7.04
C ALA A 153 11.15 6.85 -6.47
N LEU A 154 11.81 7.62 -7.34
CA LEU A 154 12.51 8.86 -6.95
C LEU A 154 11.53 9.97 -6.54
N GLU A 155 10.38 10.06 -7.21
CA GLU A 155 9.28 10.96 -6.82
C GLU A 155 8.76 10.62 -5.42
N VAL A 156 8.48 9.35 -5.15
CA VAL A 156 8.06 8.90 -3.80
C VAL A 156 9.16 9.22 -2.78
N ALA A 157 10.42 8.90 -3.08
CA ALA A 157 11.55 9.17 -2.19
C ALA A 157 11.80 10.65 -1.89
N ALA A 158 11.37 11.55 -2.79
CA ALA A 158 11.50 12.99 -2.61
C ALA A 158 10.41 13.58 -1.71
N LYS A 159 9.26 12.90 -1.60
CA LYS A 159 8.07 13.37 -0.87
C LYS A 159 7.87 12.67 0.46
N VAL A 160 8.11 11.36 0.51
CA VAL A 160 7.78 10.54 1.67
C VAL A 160 8.69 10.83 2.85
N GLN A 161 8.09 11.03 4.01
CA GLN A 161 8.78 11.32 5.26
C GLN A 161 9.03 10.04 6.05
N ARG A 162 10.14 10.01 6.80
CA ARG A 162 10.38 8.94 7.76
C ARG A 162 9.25 8.92 8.80
N GLY A 163 8.74 7.75 9.12
CA GLY A 163 7.60 7.60 10.02
C GLY A 163 6.24 7.67 9.33
N ALA A 164 6.15 8.02 8.04
CA ALA A 164 4.91 7.90 7.28
C ALA A 164 4.40 6.45 7.32
N GLU A 165 3.08 6.28 7.37
CA GLU A 165 2.48 4.94 7.46
C GLU A 165 2.55 4.22 6.11
N VAL A 166 2.73 2.90 6.16
CA VAL A 166 2.64 2.01 5.01
C VAL A 166 1.69 0.86 5.35
N SER A 167 0.56 0.76 4.67
CA SER A 167 -0.35 -0.38 4.79
C SER A 167 -0.23 -1.26 3.56
N VAL A 168 0.10 -2.53 3.76
CA VAL A 168 0.05 -3.55 2.70
C VAL A 168 -1.23 -4.35 2.88
N ILE A 169 -2.14 -4.22 1.92
CA ILE A 169 -3.50 -4.79 1.97
C ILE A 169 -3.76 -5.77 0.82
N TYR A 170 -4.83 -6.55 0.98
CA TYR A 170 -5.27 -7.57 0.03
C TYR A 170 -6.76 -7.43 -0.31
N GLN A 171 -7.11 -6.39 -1.04
CA GLN A 171 -8.48 -6.18 -1.49
C GLN A 171 -8.63 -6.64 -2.95
N MET A 172 -9.48 -7.64 -3.15
CA MET A 172 -9.74 -8.25 -4.46
C MET A 172 -10.82 -7.53 -5.27
N ALA A 173 -11.40 -6.45 -4.73
CA ALA A 173 -12.32 -5.59 -5.45
C ALA A 173 -12.15 -4.14 -4.96
N SER A 174 -12.56 -3.20 -5.82
CA SER A 174 -12.72 -1.79 -5.47
C SER A 174 -14.10 -1.35 -5.90
N LEU A 175 -14.82 -0.72 -4.98
CA LEU A 175 -16.15 -0.16 -5.18
C LEU A 175 -16.10 1.32 -4.86
N ASN A 176 -16.35 2.19 -5.84
CA ASN A 176 -16.21 3.63 -5.67
C ASN A 176 -17.39 4.36 -6.30
N GLN A 177 -17.71 5.51 -5.74
CA GLN A 177 -18.60 6.49 -6.34
C GLN A 177 -17.79 7.63 -6.95
N ASP A 178 -18.11 8.01 -8.19
CA ASP A 178 -17.48 9.18 -8.83
C ASP A 178 -18.25 10.49 -8.52
N GLY A 179 -17.74 11.61 -9.01
CA GLY A 179 -18.32 12.94 -8.83
C GLY A 179 -19.71 13.14 -9.44
N ASP A 180 -20.12 12.31 -10.41
CA ASP A 180 -21.49 12.29 -10.94
C ASP A 180 -22.42 11.40 -10.10
N GLY A 181 -21.89 10.86 -9.00
CA GLY A 181 -22.56 9.92 -8.14
C GLY A 181 -22.83 8.58 -8.83
N ARG A 182 -21.95 8.14 -9.73
CA ARG A 182 -22.07 6.85 -10.42
C ARG A 182 -21.19 5.83 -9.72
N LEU A 183 -21.71 4.63 -9.58
CA LEU A 183 -21.02 3.49 -8.97
C LEU A 183 -20.13 2.76 -9.97
N TRP A 184 -18.88 2.56 -9.56
CA TRP A 184 -17.82 1.87 -10.30
C TRP A 184 -17.32 0.66 -9.53
N LEU A 185 -17.08 -0.43 -10.26
CA LEU A 185 -16.59 -1.69 -9.72
C LEU A 185 -15.41 -2.21 -10.55
N ALA A 186 -14.36 -2.64 -9.87
CA ALA A 186 -13.32 -3.49 -10.40
C ALA A 186 -13.14 -4.72 -9.49
N ALA A 187 -12.79 -5.86 -10.10
CA ALA A 187 -12.40 -7.06 -9.37
C ALA A 187 -11.07 -7.57 -9.94
N TYR A 188 -10.19 -8.06 -9.07
CA TYR A 188 -8.81 -8.39 -9.38
C TYR A 188 -8.55 -9.88 -9.25
N LYS A 189 -7.62 -10.39 -10.07
CA LYS A 189 -7.13 -11.76 -9.93
C LYS A 189 -6.51 -11.97 -8.56
N ASP A 190 -6.53 -13.21 -8.09
CA ASP A 190 -5.96 -13.63 -6.82
C ASP A 190 -4.52 -14.14 -6.99
N PRO A 191 -3.48 -13.28 -6.86
CA PRO A 191 -2.10 -13.73 -7.07
C PRO A 191 -1.60 -14.72 -6.00
N TYR A 192 -2.23 -14.74 -4.82
CA TYR A 192 -1.81 -15.57 -3.68
C TYR A 192 -2.73 -16.76 -3.41
N LEU A 193 -3.77 -16.95 -4.23
CA LEU A 193 -4.74 -18.05 -4.11
C LEU A 193 -5.42 -18.07 -2.74
N GLN A 194 -5.67 -16.90 -2.15
CA GLN A 194 -6.32 -16.77 -0.84
C GLN A 194 -7.85 -16.93 -0.89
N LYS A 195 -8.46 -16.73 -2.06
CA LYS A 195 -9.90 -16.79 -2.31
C LYS A 195 -10.72 -15.92 -1.35
N ASN A 196 -10.20 -14.75 -0.97
CA ASN A 196 -10.76 -13.89 0.08
C ASN A 196 -11.72 -12.80 -0.45
N LEU A 197 -12.19 -12.89 -1.70
CA LEU A 197 -13.22 -11.99 -2.21
C LEU A 197 -14.58 -12.34 -1.60
N ASP A 198 -15.01 -11.56 -0.60
CA ASP A 198 -16.33 -11.67 0.04
C ASP A 198 -17.43 -11.09 -0.88
N LYS A 199 -17.90 -11.92 -1.82
CA LYS A 199 -18.96 -11.54 -2.76
C LYS A 199 -20.27 -11.17 -2.05
N PRO A 200 -20.75 -11.91 -1.01
CA PRO A 200 -21.96 -11.53 -0.30
C PRO A 200 -21.92 -10.10 0.26
N LYS A 201 -20.84 -9.71 0.94
CA LYS A 201 -20.72 -8.34 1.47
C LYS A 201 -20.65 -7.28 0.38
N LEU A 202 -19.86 -7.53 -0.67
CA LEU A 202 -19.77 -6.60 -1.79
C LEU A 202 -21.13 -6.38 -2.47
N LEU A 203 -21.89 -7.46 -2.68
CA LEU A 203 -23.23 -7.38 -3.27
C LEU A 203 -24.21 -6.67 -2.33
N ALA A 204 -24.12 -6.90 -1.01
CA ALA A 204 -24.93 -6.20 -0.02
C ALA A 204 -24.66 -4.68 -0.04
N THR A 205 -23.40 -4.24 -0.10
CA THR A 205 -23.04 -2.82 -0.22
C THR A 205 -23.55 -2.21 -1.52
N ILE A 206 -23.46 -2.93 -2.65
CA ILE A 206 -24.00 -2.49 -3.95
C ILE A 206 -25.53 -2.33 -3.88
N GLU A 207 -26.22 -3.29 -3.25
CA GLU A 207 -27.67 -3.24 -3.07
C GLU A 207 -28.10 -2.09 -2.16
N ALA A 208 -27.39 -1.89 -1.05
CA ALA A 208 -27.61 -0.76 -0.15
C ALA A 208 -27.43 0.58 -0.88
N TRP A 209 -26.37 0.71 -1.68
CA TRP A 209 -26.12 1.92 -2.48
C TRP A 209 -27.25 2.20 -3.49
N SER A 210 -27.74 1.15 -4.16
CA SER A 210 -28.85 1.25 -5.10
C SER A 210 -30.14 1.71 -4.40
N LYS A 211 -30.43 1.14 -3.22
CA LYS A 211 -31.59 1.51 -2.39
C LYS A 211 -31.52 2.95 -1.90
N GLU A 212 -30.37 3.41 -1.42
CA GLU A 212 -30.20 4.77 -0.89
C GLU A 212 -30.28 5.82 -2.00
N THR A 213 -29.63 5.57 -3.13
CA THR A 213 -29.53 6.57 -4.21
C THR A 213 -30.69 6.51 -5.21
N GLY A 214 -31.47 5.42 -5.22
CA GLY A 214 -32.48 5.14 -6.25
C GLY A 214 -31.90 4.91 -7.65
N LYS A 215 -30.57 4.85 -7.80
CA LYS A 215 -29.91 4.65 -9.09
C LYS A 215 -29.83 3.16 -9.42
N PRO A 216 -30.16 2.75 -10.65
CA PRO A 216 -30.15 1.34 -11.00
C PRO A 216 -28.73 0.80 -11.17
N VAL A 217 -28.58 -0.51 -10.96
CA VAL A 217 -27.33 -1.26 -11.11
C VAL A 217 -27.48 -2.34 -12.18
N ASP A 218 -26.48 -2.45 -13.06
CA ASP A 218 -26.36 -3.52 -14.05
C ASP A 218 -25.82 -4.80 -13.38
N ASN A 219 -26.73 -5.63 -12.87
CA ASN A 219 -26.39 -6.89 -12.22
C ASN A 219 -25.72 -7.91 -13.14
N ALA A 220 -25.97 -7.85 -14.45
CA ALA A 220 -25.32 -8.71 -15.42
C ALA A 220 -23.84 -8.31 -15.57
N LEU A 221 -23.56 -7.00 -15.61
CA LEU A 221 -22.20 -6.48 -15.60
C LEU A 221 -21.48 -6.81 -14.29
N VAL A 222 -22.12 -6.62 -13.13
CA VAL A 222 -21.55 -7.00 -11.82
C VAL A 222 -21.11 -8.47 -11.83
N THR A 223 -21.99 -9.37 -12.26
CA THR A 223 -21.69 -10.82 -12.37
C THR A 223 -20.48 -11.07 -13.29
N LYS A 224 -20.43 -10.40 -14.43
CA LYS A 224 -19.32 -10.50 -15.39
C LYS A 224 -17.99 -10.00 -14.79
N VAL A 225 -18.01 -8.89 -14.07
CA VAL A 225 -16.81 -8.31 -13.42
C VAL A 225 -16.27 -9.28 -12.37
N LEU A 226 -17.13 -9.81 -11.50
CA LEU A 226 -16.74 -10.74 -10.43
C LEU A 226 -16.27 -12.11 -10.95
N ALA A 227 -16.75 -12.53 -12.13
CA ALA A 227 -16.30 -13.76 -12.77
C ALA A 227 -14.95 -13.59 -13.49
N ASN A 228 -14.79 -12.48 -14.24
CA ASN A 228 -13.61 -12.27 -15.08
C ASN A 228 -12.40 -11.75 -14.31
N GLN A 229 -12.63 -10.96 -13.24
CA GLN A 229 -11.59 -10.38 -12.41
C GLN A 229 -10.46 -9.70 -13.23
N SER A 230 -10.86 -8.97 -14.27
CA SER A 230 -9.93 -8.38 -15.23
C SER A 230 -9.13 -7.20 -14.67
N GLY A 231 -9.54 -6.64 -13.54
CA GLY A 231 -9.01 -5.41 -12.96
C GLY A 231 -9.40 -4.15 -13.74
N LEU A 232 -10.29 -4.25 -14.73
CA LEU A 232 -10.81 -3.09 -15.45
C LEU A 232 -11.89 -2.39 -14.61
N ASP A 233 -11.96 -1.07 -14.75
CA ASP A 233 -12.96 -0.25 -14.08
C ASP A 233 -14.27 -0.28 -14.86
N ASN A 234 -15.35 -0.68 -14.20
CA ASN A 234 -16.66 -0.82 -14.82
C ASN A 234 -17.68 0.06 -14.10
N CYS A 235 -18.26 1.02 -14.81
CA CYS A 235 -19.39 1.77 -14.27
C CYS A 235 -20.64 0.90 -14.28
N ILE A 236 -20.98 0.33 -13.13
CA ILE A 236 -22.11 -0.60 -12.95
C ILE A 236 -23.46 0.11 -12.81
N SER A 237 -23.48 1.45 -12.77
CA SER A 237 -24.71 2.27 -12.76
C SER A 237 -24.92 3.07 -14.05
N CYS A 238 -24.02 2.97 -15.03
CA CYS A 238 -24.06 3.73 -16.27
C CYS A 238 -24.81 2.99 -17.40
N LEU A 239 -26.08 2.64 -17.17
CA LEU A 239 -26.87 1.74 -18.02
C LEU A 239 -26.95 2.10 -19.52
N LYS A 240 -26.63 3.34 -19.91
CA LYS A 240 -26.84 3.84 -21.27
C LYS A 240 -25.64 3.63 -22.22
N THR A 241 -24.44 3.32 -21.74
CA THR A 241 -23.28 3.05 -22.64
C THR A 241 -22.15 2.26 -21.96
N PRO A 242 -22.25 0.92 -21.85
CA PRO A 242 -21.16 0.09 -21.34
C PRO A 242 -19.87 0.31 -22.15
N GLY A 243 -18.75 0.61 -21.47
CA GLY A 243 -17.41 0.68 -22.10
C GLY A 243 -17.00 2.02 -22.73
N LYS A 244 -17.81 3.08 -22.67
CA LYS A 244 -17.41 4.46 -23.06
C LYS A 244 -17.42 5.47 -21.91
N ASN A 245 -17.77 5.04 -20.71
CA ASN A 245 -17.80 5.93 -19.55
C ASN A 245 -16.38 6.19 -19.06
N SER A 246 -16.09 7.46 -18.77
CA SER A 246 -14.90 7.87 -18.03
C SER A 246 -15.31 8.27 -16.62
N ILE A 247 -14.45 8.00 -15.64
CA ILE A 247 -14.61 8.49 -14.26
C ILE A 247 -14.66 10.02 -14.30
N LYS A 248 -15.59 10.61 -13.54
CA LYS A 248 -15.79 12.06 -13.45
C LYS A 248 -15.51 12.54 -12.03
N GLY A 249 -14.77 13.63 -11.90
CA GLY A 249 -14.41 14.19 -10.60
C GLY A 249 -13.64 13.21 -9.72
N ASP A 250 -13.73 13.44 -8.41
CA ASP A 250 -13.06 12.63 -7.41
C ASP A 250 -13.75 11.28 -7.22
N LEU A 251 -12.93 10.29 -6.85
CA LEU A 251 -13.40 8.96 -6.48
C LEU A 251 -13.55 8.87 -4.97
N LEU A 252 -14.70 8.37 -4.55
CA LEU A 252 -15.04 8.13 -3.16
C LEU A 252 -15.17 6.61 -2.95
N PRO A 253 -14.22 5.95 -2.25
CA PRO A 253 -14.33 4.52 -1.96
C PRO A 253 -15.49 4.27 -1.00
N LEU A 254 -16.17 3.13 -1.18
CA LEU A 254 -17.21 2.63 -0.29
C LEU A 254 -16.68 1.45 0.53
N ASN A 255 -17.10 1.36 1.79
CA ASN A 255 -16.72 0.29 2.71
C ASN A 255 -17.43 -1.03 2.39
N TRP A 256 -16.97 -1.70 1.34
CA TRP A 256 -17.57 -2.96 0.92
C TRP A 256 -17.09 -4.15 1.76
N THR A 257 -15.97 -4.02 2.49
CA THR A 257 -15.33 -5.14 3.20
C THR A 257 -16.07 -5.55 4.49
N ASN A 258 -16.85 -4.66 5.08
CA ASN A 258 -17.76 -4.96 6.20
C ASN A 258 -19.23 -5.14 5.76
N GLY A 259 -19.55 -4.90 4.48
CA GLY A 259 -20.91 -5.01 3.94
C GLY A 259 -21.82 -3.82 4.27
N GLN A 260 -21.26 -2.70 4.74
CA GLN A 260 -22.01 -1.50 5.11
C GLN A 260 -21.85 -0.42 4.04
N LEU A 261 -22.86 0.45 3.89
CA LEU A 261 -22.77 1.62 3.02
C LEU A 261 -22.14 2.78 3.79
N GLU A 262 -20.90 2.59 4.21
CA GLU A 262 -20.15 3.60 4.93
C GLU A 262 -18.97 4.03 4.08
N ARG A 263 -18.45 5.23 4.36
CA ARG A 263 -17.15 5.63 3.81
C ARG A 263 -16.07 5.13 4.77
N PRO A 264 -14.87 4.80 4.29
CA PRO A 264 -13.76 4.55 5.19
C PRO A 264 -13.56 5.79 6.07
N VAL A 265 -13.81 5.65 7.37
CA VAL A 265 -13.65 6.74 8.35
C VAL A 265 -12.24 6.66 8.91
N ILE A 266 -11.60 7.83 9.04
CA ILE A 266 -10.35 7.95 9.79
C ILE A 266 -10.71 7.67 11.25
N GLU A 267 -10.42 6.47 11.75
CA GLU A 267 -10.55 6.19 13.17
C GLU A 267 -9.50 7.01 13.93
N PRO A 268 -9.89 7.76 14.98
CA PRO A 268 -8.92 8.50 15.76
C PRO A 268 -7.90 7.55 16.37
N ALA A 269 -6.62 7.92 16.32
CA ALA A 269 -5.56 7.11 16.92
C ALA A 269 -5.93 6.82 18.38
N ALA A 270 -6.07 5.54 18.71
CA ALA A 270 -6.31 5.13 20.09
C ALA A 270 -5.23 5.78 20.98
N PRO A 271 -5.60 6.41 22.11
CA PRO A 271 -4.63 7.09 22.95
C PRO A 271 -3.53 6.10 23.33
N ALA A 272 -2.28 6.51 23.11
CA ALA A 272 -1.12 5.71 23.50
C ALA A 272 -1.27 5.32 24.97
N VAL A 273 -1.34 4.02 25.25
CA VAL A 273 -1.34 3.51 26.61
C VAL A 273 0.03 3.87 27.18
N VAL A 274 0.06 4.88 28.05
CA VAL A 274 1.26 5.23 28.81
C VAL A 274 1.44 4.10 29.82
N GLU A 275 2.30 3.13 29.50
CA GLU A 275 2.77 2.16 30.48
C GLU A 275 3.61 2.91 31.52
N THR A 276 3.03 3.09 32.71
CA THR A 276 3.78 3.51 33.90
C THR A 276 4.85 2.46 34.21
N PRO A 277 6.12 2.85 34.45
CA PRO A 277 7.16 1.87 34.77
C PRO A 277 6.84 1.21 36.10
N ALA A 278 6.94 -0.12 36.14
CA ALA A 278 6.83 -0.90 37.37
C ALA A 278 7.93 -0.47 38.35
N ALA A 279 7.53 -0.22 39.59
CA ALA A 279 8.44 0.09 40.69
C ALA A 279 9.43 -1.08 40.91
N ALA A 280 10.71 -0.75 40.92
CA ALA A 280 11.76 -1.70 41.31
C ALA A 280 11.60 -2.03 42.80
N THR A 281 11.46 -3.32 43.11
CA THR A 281 11.54 -3.83 44.48
C THR A 281 13.00 -3.93 44.89
N GLU A 282 13.37 -3.20 45.94
CA GLU A 282 14.63 -3.30 46.66
C GLU A 282 14.84 -4.74 47.17
N GLN A 283 16.02 -5.29 46.92
CA GLN A 283 16.49 -6.51 47.55
C GLN A 283 17.15 -6.15 48.89
N ASP A 284 16.48 -6.49 49.98
CA ASP A 284 17.04 -6.43 51.33
C ASP A 284 18.08 -7.54 51.52
N SER A 285 19.31 -7.12 51.80
CA SER A 285 20.39 -7.98 52.30
C SER A 285 20.13 -8.33 53.77
N HIS A 286 20.05 -9.61 54.12
CA HIS A 286 20.20 -10.07 55.50
C HIS A 286 21.32 -11.09 55.62
N SER A 287 22.29 -10.69 56.43
CA SER A 287 23.45 -11.41 56.93
C SER A 287 23.05 -12.38 58.03
N SER A 288 23.60 -13.60 58.00
CA SER A 288 23.85 -14.40 59.20
C SER A 288 24.92 -15.44 58.90
N GLY A 289 26.03 -15.37 59.64
CA GLY A 289 27.18 -16.29 59.53
C GLY A 289 27.11 -17.49 60.47
N GLN A 290 28.31 -18.10 60.64
CA GLN A 290 28.68 -19.30 61.42
C GLN A 290 28.48 -20.63 60.66
N GLY A 291 29.40 -21.59 60.64
CA GLY A 291 30.57 -21.82 61.51
C GLY A 291 31.63 -22.73 60.86
N VAL A 292 32.63 -23.03 61.67
CA VAL A 292 33.99 -23.52 61.39
C VAL A 292 34.07 -25.04 61.63
N GLU A 293 35.21 -25.65 61.23
CA GLU A 293 35.74 -27.00 61.55
C GLU A 293 35.27 -28.17 60.67
N ALA A 294 36.08 -29.19 60.31
CA ALA A 294 37.51 -29.48 60.43
C ALA A 294 37.85 -30.64 59.44
N LEU A 295 39.13 -30.76 59.08
CA LEU A 295 39.79 -31.88 58.36
C LEU A 295 39.67 -33.22 59.14
N PRO A 296 39.87 -34.40 58.52
CA PRO A 296 41.10 -34.86 57.85
C PRO A 296 41.01 -35.03 56.33
#